data_AF-A0A9E3YAX9-F1
#
_entry.id   AF-A0A9E3YAX9-F1
#
_cell.length_a   1.000
_cell.length_b   1.000
_cell.length_c   1.000
_cell.angle_alpha   90.00
_cell.angle_beta   90.00
_cell.angle_gamma   90.00
#
_symmetry.space_group_name_H-M   'P 1'
#
loop_
_entity.id
_entity.type
_entity.pdbx_description
1 polymer ?
#
loop_
_entity_poly.entity_id
_entity_poly.type
_entity_poly.pdbx_seq_one_letter_code
_entity_poly.pdbx_strand_id
1 'polypeptide(L)'
;MSLLVVMLIISVRRMLVANYRSAKASLDDQNHRYEQMREASLRLESRYREVVDDVGEVVWRCDGRGRFSLLNQAWVHLTGDVHRHALGRSVLASFHPDDHDRIEQAMMTAMATSSNQVVERARLLRVDG
;
A
#
# COMPACT_ATOMS: atom_id res chain seq x y z
N MET A 1 -51.13 -23.56 -37.14
CA MET A 1 -49.91 -23.05 -36.45
C MET A 1 -49.58 -24.04 -35.33
N SER A 2 -48.37 -24.59 -35.30
CA SER A 2 -48.04 -25.83 -34.57
C SER A 2 -47.65 -25.59 -33.10
N LEU A 3 -48.15 -26.43 -32.19
CA LEU A 3 -47.81 -26.46 -30.75
C LEU A 3 -46.30 -26.50 -30.47
N LEU A 4 -45.51 -27.10 -31.38
CA LEU A 4 -44.04 -27.16 -31.29
C LEU A 4 -43.40 -25.78 -31.25
N VAL A 5 -43.89 -24.82 -32.04
CA VAL A 5 -43.32 -23.47 -32.11
C VAL A 5 -43.58 -22.71 -30.80
N VAL A 6 -44.77 -22.86 -30.23
CA VAL A 6 -45.14 -22.24 -28.95
C VAL A 6 -44.30 -22.84 -27.81
N MET A 7 -44.12 -24.16 -27.79
CA MET A 7 -43.26 -24.82 -26.80
C MET A 7 -41.79 -24.40 -26.91
N LEU A 8 -41.26 -24.26 -28.12
CA LEU A 8 -39.90 -23.78 -28.36
C LEU A 8 -39.70 -22.36 -27.82
N ILE A 9 -40.63 -21.44 -28.11
CA ILE A 9 -40.57 -20.05 -27.63
C ILE A 9 -40.59 -20.00 -26.10
N ILE A 10 -41.46 -20.79 -25.46
CA ILE A 10 -41.54 -20.86 -23.98
C ILE A 10 -40.24 -21.43 -23.41
N SER A 11 -39.68 -22.46 -24.02
CA SER A 11 -38.43 -23.10 -23.59
C SER A 11 -37.24 -22.13 -23.69
N VAL A 12 -37.05 -21.48 -24.83
CA VAL A 12 -35.99 -20.49 -25.04
C VAL A 12 -36.14 -19.31 -24.09
N ARG A 13 -37.37 -18.80 -23.90
CA ARG A 13 -37.63 -17.72 -22.93
C ARG A 13 -37.27 -18.13 -21.51
N ARG A 14 -37.62 -19.35 -21.09
CA ARG A 14 -37.25 -19.90 -19.77
C ARG A 14 -35.74 -19.99 -19.62
N MET A 15 -35.05 -20.49 -20.63
CA MET A 15 -33.59 -20.61 -20.63
C MET A 15 -32.90 -19.24 -20.55
N LEU A 16 -33.34 -18.25 -21.33
CA LEU A 16 -32.80 -16.88 -21.28
C LEU A 16 -32.99 -16.23 -19.90
N VAL A 17 -34.17 -16.38 -19.30
CA VAL A 17 -34.44 -15.84 -17.96
C VAL A 17 -33.57 -16.53 -16.91
N ALA A 18 -33.40 -17.86 -17.00
CA ALA A 18 -32.54 -18.60 -16.08
C ALA A 18 -31.06 -18.19 -16.24
N ASN A 19 -30.57 -18.10 -17.48
CA ASN A 19 -29.21 -17.67 -17.78
C ASN A 19 -28.95 -16.24 -17.30
N TYR A 20 -29.88 -15.31 -17.55
CA TYR A 20 -29.78 -13.93 -17.08
C TYR A 20 -29.74 -13.84 -15.55
N ARG A 21 -30.61 -14.59 -14.86
CA ARG A 21 -30.62 -14.62 -13.38
C ARG A 21 -29.33 -15.19 -12.82
N SER A 22 -28.82 -16.27 -13.40
CA SER A 22 -27.55 -16.86 -12.98
C SER A 22 -26.38 -15.91 -13.19
N ALA A 23 -26.30 -15.28 -14.37
CA ALA A 23 -25.23 -14.32 -14.67
C ALA A 23 -25.29 -13.11 -13.73
N LYS A 24 -26.48 -12.59 -13.43
CA LYS A 24 -26.66 -11.47 -12.49
C LYS A 24 -26.24 -11.86 -11.07
N ALA A 25 -26.65 -13.03 -10.58
CA ALA A 25 -26.28 -13.49 -9.25
C ALA A 25 -24.75 -13.67 -9.09
N SER A 26 -24.08 -14.20 -10.12
CA SER A 26 -22.62 -14.31 -10.11
C SER A 26 -21.92 -12.94 -10.10
N LEU A 27 -22.45 -11.95 -10.83
CA LEU A 27 -21.90 -10.60 -10.83
C LEU A 27 -22.08 -9.93 -9.46
N ASP A 28 -23.25 -10.08 -8.84
CA ASP A 28 -23.54 -9.53 -7.51
C ASP A 28 -22.63 -10.18 -6.44
N ASP A 29 -22.40 -11.49 -6.51
CA ASP A 29 -21.45 -12.20 -5.63
C ASP A 29 -20.00 -11.71 -5.83
N GLN A 30 -19.55 -11.53 -7.08
CA GLN A 30 -18.22 -11.01 -7.37
C GLN A 30 -18.03 -9.58 -6.87
N ASN A 31 -19.03 -8.71 -7.04
CA ASN A 31 -19.01 -7.35 -6.53
C ASN A 31 -18.94 -7.33 -5.00
N HIS A 32 -19.73 -8.17 -4.34
CA HIS A 32 -19.70 -8.27 -2.88
C HIS A 32 -18.33 -8.73 -2.37
N ARG A 33 -17.71 -9.73 -3.01
CA ARG A 33 -16.35 -10.17 -2.68
C ARG A 33 -15.32 -9.05 -2.91
N TYR A 34 -15.45 -8.30 -4.00
CA TYR A 34 -14.56 -7.17 -4.28
C TYR A 34 -14.67 -6.08 -3.20
N GLU A 35 -15.89 -5.74 -2.79
CA GLU A 35 -16.13 -4.79 -1.71
C GLU A 35 -15.54 -5.26 -0.38
N GLN A 36 -15.77 -6.53 -0.01
CA GLN A 36 -15.20 -7.13 1.20
C GLN A 36 -13.66 -7.11 1.18
N MET A 37 -13.04 -7.48 0.07
CA MET A 37 -11.58 -7.44 -0.08
C MET A 37 -11.04 -6.00 0.01
N ARG A 38 -11.74 -5.04 -0.60
CA ARG A 38 -11.36 -3.62 -0.54
C ARG A 38 -11.46 -3.09 0.89
N GLU A 39 -12.54 -3.38 1.60
CA GLU A 39 -12.70 -2.98 3.01
C GLU A 39 -11.67 -3.64 3.93
N ALA A 40 -11.36 -4.91 3.72
CA ALA A 40 -10.33 -5.60 4.48
C ALA A 40 -8.96 -4.96 4.25
N SER A 41 -8.64 -4.62 3.00
CA SER A 41 -7.41 -3.91 2.64
C SER A 41 -7.31 -2.54 3.32
N LEU A 42 -8.39 -1.75 3.29
CA LEU A 42 -8.44 -0.44 3.93
C LEU A 42 -8.29 -0.54 5.46
N ARG A 43 -8.94 -1.54 6.08
CA ARG A 43 -8.79 -1.81 7.53
C ARG A 43 -7.37 -2.20 7.90
N LEU A 44 -6.73 -3.06 7.11
CA LEU A 44 -5.34 -3.45 7.31
C LEU A 44 -4.39 -2.26 7.16
N GLU A 45 -4.59 -1.42 6.14
CA GLU A 45 -3.78 -0.22 5.93
C GLU A 45 -3.92 0.77 7.09
N SER A 46 -5.15 1.03 7.55
CA SER A 46 -5.41 1.91 8.69
C SER A 46 -4.73 1.40 9.96
N ARG A 47 -4.88 0.11 10.26
CA ARG A 47 -4.26 -0.51 11.43
C ARG A 47 -2.74 -0.52 11.33
N TYR A 48 -2.19 -0.73 10.13
CA TYR A 48 -0.75 -0.65 9.90
C TYR A 48 -0.22 0.76 10.19
N ARG A 49 -0.90 1.81 9.71
CA ARG A 49 -0.50 3.20 10.01
C ARG A 49 -0.56 3.50 11.49
N GLU A 50 -1.66 3.12 12.16
CA GLU A 50 -1.82 3.31 13.61
C GLU A 50 -0.68 2.67 14.40
N VAL A 51 -0.37 1.39 14.11
CA VAL A 51 0.73 0.68 14.78
C VAL A 51 2.08 1.37 14.53
N VAL A 52 2.34 1.80 13.30
CA VAL A 52 3.61 2.44 12.94
C VAL A 52 3.76 3.83 13.58
N ASP A 53 2.65 4.59 13.69
CA ASP A 53 2.63 5.91 14.32
C ASP A 53 2.75 5.84 15.85
N ASP A 54 2.26 4.76 16.47
CA ASP A 54 2.39 4.53 17.92
C ASP A 54 3.80 4.09 18.35
N VAL A 55 4.64 3.63 17.41
CA VAL A 55 6.04 3.30 17.71
C VAL A 55 6.80 4.57 18.07
N GLY A 56 7.37 4.61 19.27
CA GLY A 56 8.15 5.75 19.76
C GLY A 56 9.52 5.95 19.09
N GLU A 57 9.93 5.01 18.24
CA GLU A 57 11.12 5.10 17.40
C GLU A 57 10.77 5.56 15.99
N VAL A 58 11.73 6.21 15.32
CA VAL A 58 11.52 6.68 13.94
C VAL A 58 11.47 5.49 12.98
N VAL A 59 10.33 5.35 12.31
CA VAL A 59 10.11 4.35 11.26
C VAL A 59 9.93 5.08 9.93
N TRP A 60 10.72 4.66 8.94
CA TRP A 60 10.65 5.21 7.59
C TRP A 60 10.83 4.12 6.54
N ARG A 61 10.34 4.42 5.33
CA ARG A 61 10.54 3.58 4.13
C ARG A 61 10.87 4.47 2.96
N CYS A 62 11.72 4.00 2.05
CA CYS A 62 11.98 4.67 0.79
C CYS A 62 11.56 3.85 -0.44
N ASP A 63 11.38 4.52 -1.57
CA ASP A 63 11.20 3.88 -2.87
C ASP A 63 12.54 3.38 -3.44
N GLY A 64 12.50 2.73 -4.62
CA GLY A 64 13.70 2.26 -5.31
C GLY A 64 14.64 3.36 -5.82
N ARG A 65 14.28 4.63 -5.64
CA ARG A 65 15.13 5.80 -5.94
C ARG A 65 15.67 6.45 -4.65
N GLY A 66 15.50 5.80 -3.50
CA GLY A 66 15.95 6.32 -2.21
C GLY A 66 15.16 7.54 -1.74
N ARG A 67 13.89 7.70 -2.16
CA ARG A 67 13.02 8.80 -1.70
C ARG A 67 12.03 8.32 -0.65
N PHE A 68 11.75 9.13 0.37
CA PHE A 68 10.79 8.75 1.40
C PHE A 68 9.41 8.42 0.81
N SER A 69 8.89 7.25 1.17
CA SER A 69 7.54 6.75 0.83
C SER A 69 6.66 6.52 2.06
N LEU A 70 7.25 6.49 3.25
CA LEU A 70 6.58 6.43 4.55
C LEU A 70 7.46 7.09 5.60
N LEU A 71 6.82 7.85 6.50
CA LEU A 71 7.38 8.42 7.72
C LEU A 71 6.31 8.29 8.80
N ASN A 72 6.69 7.85 10.00
CA ASN A 72 5.77 7.80 11.15
C ASN A 72 5.81 9.08 11.98
N GLN A 73 4.87 9.24 12.92
CA GLN A 73 4.80 10.42 13.79
C GLN A 73 6.09 10.72 14.57
N ALA A 74 6.84 9.70 15.00
CA ALA A 74 8.12 9.89 15.68
C ALA A 74 9.13 10.70 14.83
N TRP A 75 9.05 10.64 13.49
CA TRP A 75 9.86 11.49 12.61
C TRP A 75 9.64 12.98 12.86
N VAL A 76 8.37 13.42 12.95
CA VAL A 76 8.05 14.84 13.20
C VAL A 76 8.58 15.25 14.56
N HIS A 77 8.35 14.42 15.58
CA HIS A 77 8.81 14.71 16.94
C HIS A 77 10.33 14.82 17.03
N LEU A 78 11.07 13.99 16.29
CA LEU A 78 12.53 13.98 16.34
C LEU A 78 13.18 15.11 15.52
N THR A 79 12.66 15.36 14.31
CA THR A 79 13.31 16.23 13.30
C THR A 79 12.69 17.63 13.21
N GLY A 80 11.46 17.79 13.69
CA GLY A 80 10.66 19.00 13.49
C GLY A 80 10.09 19.15 12.07
N ASP A 81 10.40 18.24 11.14
CA ASP A 81 9.91 18.31 9.77
C ASP A 81 8.52 17.68 9.62
N VAL A 82 7.55 18.49 9.19
CA VAL A 82 6.20 18.02 8.89
C VAL A 82 6.25 17.13 7.65
N HIS A 83 5.69 15.92 7.73
CA HIS A 83 5.76 14.87 6.70
C HIS A 83 5.60 15.34 5.24
N ARG A 84 4.80 16.38 4.99
CA ARG A 84 4.54 16.95 3.67
C ARG A 84 5.79 17.49 2.96
N HIS A 85 6.82 17.90 3.69
CA HIS A 85 8.06 18.38 3.08
C HIS A 85 9.06 17.26 2.80
N ALA A 86 9.15 16.25 3.67
CA ALA A 86 10.12 15.16 3.53
C ALA A 86 9.67 14.05 2.57
N LEU A 87 8.36 13.74 2.47
CA LEU A 87 7.87 12.69 1.57
C LEU A 87 8.23 12.99 0.10
N GLY A 88 8.73 11.98 -0.61
CA GLY A 88 9.20 12.09 -1.99
C GLY A 88 10.58 12.75 -2.16
N ARG A 89 11.19 13.25 -1.08
CA ARG A 89 12.58 13.73 -1.09
C ARG A 89 13.57 12.61 -0.83
N SER A 90 14.81 12.82 -1.26
CA SER A 90 15.90 11.87 -1.00
C SER A 90 16.10 11.70 0.51
N VAL A 91 16.24 10.45 0.94
CA VAL A 91 16.52 10.11 2.34
C VAL A 91 17.83 10.75 2.81
N LEU A 92 18.84 10.82 1.94
CA LEU A 92 20.15 11.39 2.26
C LEU A 92 20.07 12.87 2.66
N ALA A 93 19.09 13.62 2.14
CA ALA A 93 18.92 15.03 2.48
C ALA A 93 18.63 15.28 3.96
N SER A 94 18.17 14.26 4.70
CA SER A 94 17.90 14.34 6.13
C SER A 94 19.09 13.92 7.00
N PHE A 95 20.17 13.40 6.39
CA PHE A 95 21.41 13.03 7.08
C PHE A 95 22.51 14.09 6.87
N HIS A 96 23.44 14.19 7.82
CA HIS A 96 24.60 15.07 7.70
C HIS A 96 25.45 14.68 6.46
N PRO A 97 25.97 15.64 5.67
CA PRO A 97 26.74 15.35 4.44
C PRO A 97 27.88 14.34 4.61
N ASP A 98 28.65 14.46 5.69
CA ASP A 98 29.73 13.50 6.02
C ASP A 98 29.26 12.05 6.18
N ASP A 99 27.97 11.83 6.44
CA ASP A 99 27.40 10.49 6.61
C ASP A 99 26.80 9.93 5.29
N HIS A 100 26.71 10.73 4.21
CA HIS A 100 25.99 10.35 2.98
C HIS A 100 26.55 9.08 2.33
N ASP A 101 27.85 9.03 2.07
CA ASP A 101 28.50 7.90 1.39
C ASP A 101 28.29 6.58 2.16
N ARG A 102 28.40 6.65 3.49
CA ARG A 102 28.22 5.48 4.35
C ARG A 102 26.76 5.01 4.37
N ILE A 103 25.81 5.94 4.44
CA ILE A 103 24.38 5.60 4.43
C ILE A 103 23.95 5.06 3.08
N GLU A 104 24.46 5.62 1.98
CA GLU A 104 24.19 5.11 0.64
C GLU A 104 24.72 3.66 0.49
N GLN A 105 25.95 3.40 0.93
CA GLN A 105 26.53 2.05 0.94
C GLN A 105 25.74 1.07 1.80
N ALA A 106 25.29 1.50 2.98
CA ALA A 106 24.46 0.70 3.87
C ALA A 106 23.11 0.35 3.20
N MET A 107 22.47 1.32 2.54
CA MET A 107 21.23 1.09 1.79
C MET A 107 21.44 0.12 0.62
N MET A 108 22.50 0.31 -0.16
CA MET A 108 22.84 -0.60 -1.27
C MET A 108 23.10 -2.03 -0.78
N THR A 109 23.81 -2.17 0.35
CA THR A 109 24.09 -3.47 0.97
C THR A 109 22.81 -4.14 1.47
N ALA A 110 21.92 -3.39 2.12
CA ALA A 110 20.63 -3.89 2.59
C ALA A 110 19.71 -4.35 1.43
N MET A 111 19.79 -3.69 0.27
CA MET A 111 19.02 -4.06 -0.92
C MET A 111 19.61 -5.27 -1.66
N ALA A 112 20.95 -5.38 -1.69
CA ALA A 112 21.64 -6.46 -2.39
C ALA A 112 21.69 -7.77 -1.60
N THR A 113 21.75 -7.68 -0.27
CA THR A 113 21.82 -8.84 0.60
C THR A 113 20.40 -9.22 1.02
N SER A 114 20.00 -10.48 0.93
CA SER A 114 18.73 -10.95 1.55
C SER A 114 18.72 -10.86 3.09
N SER A 115 19.73 -10.21 3.68
CA SER A 115 19.83 -9.88 5.09
C SER A 115 19.10 -8.57 5.35
N ASN A 116 17.96 -8.67 6.01
CA ASN A 116 17.00 -7.59 6.20
C ASN A 116 17.39 -6.58 7.31
N GLN A 117 18.66 -6.55 7.73
CA GLN A 117 19.09 -5.75 8.87
C GLN A 117 20.51 -5.21 8.69
N VAL A 118 20.62 -3.90 8.50
CA VAL A 118 21.87 -3.14 8.55
C VAL A 118 21.73 -2.13 9.68
N VAL A 119 22.71 -2.10 10.59
CA VAL A 119 22.72 -1.20 11.75
C VAL A 119 23.84 -0.20 11.56
N GLU A 120 23.48 1.08 11.45
CA GLU A 120 24.41 2.19 11.24
C GLU A 120 24.05 3.34 12.18
N ARG A 121 25.06 4.07 12.66
CA ARG A 121 24.86 5.30 13.43
C ARG A 121 24.98 6.50 12.51
N ALA A 122 23.99 7.38 12.44
CA ALA A 122 24.03 8.55 11.56
C ALA A 122 23.54 9.80 12.28
N ARG A 123 24.04 10.96 11.87
CA ARG A 123 23.55 12.25 12.32
C ARG A 123 22.38 12.68 11.44
N LEU A 124 21.23 12.89 12.06
CA LEU A 124 20.07 13.49 11.40
C LEU A 124 20.14 15.01 11.51
N LEU A 125 19.81 15.69 10.43
CA LEU A 125 19.64 17.15 10.42
C LEU A 125 18.25 17.47 10.95
N ARG A 126 18.17 18.35 11.95
CA ARG A 126 16.89 18.93 12.36
C ARG A 126 16.59 20.18 11.55
N VAL A 127 15.30 20.51 11.44
CA VAL A 127 14.85 21.73 10.74
C VAL A 127 15.24 22.99 11.52
N ASP A 128 15.44 22.89 12.84
CA ASP A 128 15.78 23.99 13.74
C ASP A 128 17.29 24.25 13.93
N GLY A 129 18.16 23.40 13.36
CA GLY A 129 19.63 23.54 13.42
C GLY A 129 20.30 22.56 14.37
#